data_AF-A0A5C5RPH1-F1
#
_entry.id   AF-A0A5C5RPH1-F1
#
_cell.length_a   1.000
_cell.length_b   1.000
_cell.length_c   1.000
_cell.angle_alpha   90.00
_cell.angle_beta   90.00
_cell.angle_gamma   90.00
#
_symmetry.space_group_name_H-M   'P 1'
#
loop_
_entity.id
_entity.type
_entity.pdbx_description
1 polymer ?
#
loop_
_entity_poly.entity_id
_entity_poly.type
_entity_poly.pdbx_seq_one_letter_code
_entity_poly.pdbx_strand_id
1 'polypeptide(L)'
;MAEGQIDALRRGIGAPDLRTAGILYWYALSGALARLAAAGLDGASVTVRTGAGGWPEVGEASPSDDPNGALARACHRLIPAIAAASGATEWSLWAIATDSIASAALGADDPVTAADDALRACGSEAPAARFDEVPGRGTVVRRGSCCLLYLCPGMSKCLSCPRQTPDERRARLA
;
A
#
# COMPACT_ATOMS: atom_id res chain seq x y z
N MET A 1 -3.19 3.81 19.33
CA MET A 1 -4.23 4.04 18.31
C MET A 1 -4.30 2.90 17.29
N ALA A 2 -3.19 2.50 16.68
CA ALA A 2 -3.18 1.46 15.63
C ALA A 2 -3.74 0.09 16.07
N GLU A 3 -3.43 -0.38 17.28
CA GLU A 3 -3.85 -1.72 17.77
C GLU A 3 -5.37 -1.92 17.74
N GLY A 4 -6.15 -0.98 18.29
CA GLY A 4 -7.61 -1.06 18.28
C GLY A 4 -8.22 -1.02 16.87
N GLN A 5 -7.59 -0.29 15.94
CA GLN A 5 -8.04 -0.21 14.54
C GLN A 5 -7.71 -1.49 13.77
N ILE A 6 -6.52 -2.05 13.97
CA ILE A 6 -6.10 -3.32 13.35
C ILE A 6 -6.96 -4.47 13.83
N ASP A 7 -7.27 -4.54 15.13
CA ASP A 7 -8.14 -5.58 15.67
C ASP A 7 -9.61 -5.40 15.24
N ALA A 8 -10.07 -4.15 15.05
CA ALA A 8 -11.37 -3.88 14.42
C ALA A 8 -11.42 -4.42 12.98
N LEU A 9 -10.38 -4.17 12.17
CA LEU A 9 -10.27 -4.76 10.84
C LEU A 9 -10.25 -6.29 10.93
N ARG A 10 -9.40 -6.87 11.78
CA ARG A 10 -9.27 -8.33 11.95
C ARG A 10 -10.64 -8.99 12.16
N ARG A 11 -11.44 -8.46 13.08
CA ARG A 11 -12.81 -8.94 13.32
C ARG A 11 -13.73 -8.72 12.12
N GLY A 12 -13.69 -7.53 11.52
CA GLY A 12 -14.61 -7.16 10.44
C GLY A 12 -14.42 -7.98 9.16
N ILE A 13 -13.19 -8.37 8.83
CA ILE A 13 -12.88 -9.17 7.63
C ILE A 13 -12.56 -10.63 7.93
N GLY A 14 -12.66 -11.05 9.20
CA GLY A 14 -12.32 -12.42 9.62
C GLY A 14 -10.87 -12.80 9.35
N ALA A 15 -9.92 -11.85 9.47
CA ALA A 15 -8.50 -12.15 9.27
C ALA A 15 -8.02 -13.14 10.35
N PRO A 16 -7.15 -14.12 9.99
CA PRO A 16 -6.76 -15.21 10.88
C PRO A 16 -5.94 -14.74 12.09
N ASP A 17 -5.20 -13.63 11.96
CA ASP A 17 -4.36 -13.08 13.02
C ASP A 17 -4.17 -11.56 12.86
N LEU A 18 -3.59 -10.92 13.89
CA LEU A 18 -3.28 -9.50 13.89
C LEU A 18 -2.25 -9.11 12.83
N ARG A 19 -1.33 -10.02 12.48
CA ARG A 19 -0.31 -9.78 11.46
C ARG A 19 -0.95 -9.59 10.08
N THR A 20 -1.87 -10.49 9.71
CA THR A 20 -2.62 -10.43 8.45
C THR A 20 -3.47 -9.17 8.42
N ALA A 21 -4.16 -8.86 9.52
CA ALA A 21 -4.92 -7.62 9.62
C ALA A 21 -4.04 -6.37 9.50
N GLY A 22 -2.87 -6.33 10.16
CA GLY A 22 -1.94 -5.20 10.09
C GLY A 22 -1.37 -4.98 8.70
N ILE A 23 -1.01 -6.06 8.00
CA ILE A 23 -0.58 -6.03 6.60
C ILE A 23 -1.69 -5.50 5.69
N LEU A 24 -2.93 -5.93 5.88
CA LEU A 24 -4.07 -5.47 5.09
C LEU A 24 -4.48 -4.03 5.40
N TYR A 25 -4.45 -3.66 6.68
CA TYR A 25 -4.65 -2.29 7.14
C TYR A 25 -3.65 -1.36 6.46
N TRP A 26 -2.36 -1.72 6.52
CA TRP A 26 -1.32 -0.93 5.87
C TRP A 26 -1.48 -0.91 4.36
N TYR A 27 -1.75 -2.04 3.71
CA TYR A 27 -2.00 -2.10 2.26
C TYR A 27 -3.11 -1.12 1.80
N ALA A 28 -4.20 -1.04 2.55
CA ALA A 28 -5.28 -0.09 2.25
C ALA A 28 -4.85 1.36 2.51
N LEU A 29 -4.25 1.63 3.68
CA LEU A 29 -3.86 2.98 4.10
C LEU A 29 -2.74 3.54 3.23
N SER A 30 -1.67 2.79 2.99
CA SER A 30 -0.56 3.21 2.10
C SER A 30 -1.05 3.46 0.68
N GLY A 31 -2.00 2.67 0.19
CA GLY A 31 -2.65 2.91 -1.09
C GLY A 31 -3.40 4.25 -1.14
N ALA A 32 -4.12 4.60 -0.06
CA ALA A 32 -4.78 5.90 0.05
C ALA A 32 -3.77 7.06 0.12
N LEU A 33 -2.76 6.95 0.98
CA LEU A 33 -1.71 7.96 1.13
C LEU A 33 -0.92 8.19 -0.16
N ALA A 34 -0.57 7.12 -0.88
CA ALA A 34 0.13 7.23 -2.17
C ALA A 34 -0.71 7.95 -3.23
N ARG A 35 -2.03 7.72 -3.26
CA ARG A 35 -2.94 8.45 -4.15
C ARG A 35 -3.08 9.92 -3.77
N LEU A 36 -3.08 10.25 -2.48
CA LEU A 36 -3.06 11.65 -2.03
C LEU A 36 -1.79 12.36 -2.54
N ALA A 37 -0.62 11.72 -2.39
CA ALA A 37 0.63 12.29 -2.87
C ALA A 37 0.64 12.47 -4.39
N ALA A 38 0.18 11.47 -5.15
CA ALA A 38 0.05 11.57 -6.60
C ALA A 38 -0.92 12.67 -7.05
N ALA A 39 -1.89 13.04 -6.20
CA ALA A 39 -2.82 14.14 -6.43
C ALA A 39 -2.31 15.51 -5.90
N GLY A 40 -1.09 15.59 -5.38
CA GLY A 40 -0.52 16.83 -4.83
C GLY A 40 -1.06 17.21 -3.44
N LEU A 41 -1.56 16.24 -2.66
CA LEU A 41 -2.18 16.47 -1.35
C LEU A 41 -1.30 16.01 -0.19
N ASP A 42 -1.49 16.62 0.98
CA ASP A 42 -0.77 16.31 2.22
C ASP A 42 -1.32 15.03 2.88
N GLY A 43 -0.58 13.92 2.72
CA GLY A 43 -0.86 12.67 3.42
C GLY A 43 -0.33 12.61 4.86
N ALA A 44 0.50 13.57 5.30
CA ALA A 44 1.13 13.52 6.62
C ALA A 44 0.19 13.94 7.76
N SER A 45 -0.73 14.87 7.48
CA SER A 45 -1.67 15.43 8.46
C SER A 45 -3.09 14.85 8.37
N VAL A 46 -3.36 13.99 7.38
CA VAL A 46 -4.70 13.45 7.15
C VAL A 46 -5.19 12.63 8.35
N THR A 47 -6.45 12.86 8.73
CA THR A 47 -7.10 12.05 9.76
C THR A 47 -7.40 10.66 9.22
N VAL A 48 -7.04 9.61 9.97
CA VAL A 48 -7.36 8.22 9.64
C VAL A 48 -8.46 7.73 10.58
N ARG A 49 -9.61 7.37 10.01
CA ARG A 49 -10.78 6.87 10.74
C ARG A 49 -11.07 5.41 10.39
N THR A 50 -11.76 4.72 11.28
CA THR A 50 -12.19 3.34 11.05
C THR A 50 -13.50 3.34 10.30
N GLY A 51 -13.46 2.84 9.06
CA GLY A 51 -14.56 2.69 8.15
C GLY A 51 -15.36 1.40 8.33
N ALA A 52 -16.22 1.12 7.35
CA ALA A 52 -17.01 -0.11 7.30
C ALA A 52 -16.10 -1.35 7.34
N GLY A 53 -16.48 -2.38 8.12
CA GLY A 53 -15.68 -3.60 8.26
C GLY A 53 -14.29 -3.41 8.90
N GLY A 54 -14.03 -2.23 9.49
CA GLY A 54 -12.76 -1.93 10.16
C GLY A 54 -11.66 -1.39 9.23
N TRP A 55 -11.94 -1.17 7.94
CA TRP A 55 -10.96 -0.63 6.99
C TRP A 55 -10.52 0.80 7.35
N PRO A 56 -9.25 1.19 7.13
CA PRO A 56 -8.83 2.57 7.29
C PRO A 56 -9.42 3.43 6.18
N GLU A 57 -10.00 4.56 6.57
CA GLU A 57 -10.45 5.62 5.67
C GLU A 57 -9.68 6.90 5.99
N VAL A 58 -9.12 7.53 4.96
CA VAL A 58 -8.49 8.85 5.08
C VAL A 58 -9.57 9.94 4.96
N GLY A 59 -9.46 10.97 5.79
CA GLY A 59 -10.28 12.17 5.70
C GLY A 59 -9.88 13.07 4.54
N GLU A 60 -10.45 14.28 4.52
CA GLU A 60 -10.04 15.33 3.59
C GLU A 60 -8.58 15.72 3.82
N ALA A 61 -7.85 15.92 2.72
CA ALA A 61 -6.46 16.33 2.72
C ALA A 61 -6.34 17.70 2.04
N SER A 62 -5.49 18.56 2.58
CA SER A 62 -5.17 19.86 1.98
C SER A 62 -4.10 19.71 0.88
N PRO A 63 -4.02 20.64 -0.08
CA PRO A 63 -2.89 20.72 -0.99
C PRO A 63 -1.54 20.79 -0.26
N SER A 64 -0.50 20.22 -0.87
CA SER A 64 0.86 20.23 -0.35
C SER A 64 1.84 20.73 -1.39
N ASP A 65 2.78 21.58 -0.98
CA ASP A 65 3.94 21.97 -1.80
C ASP A 65 5.00 20.85 -1.86
N ASP A 66 4.92 19.86 -0.96
CA ASP A 66 5.79 18.68 -0.87
C ASP A 66 4.97 17.41 -0.58
N PRO A 67 4.19 16.91 -1.56
CA PRO A 67 3.34 15.73 -1.38
C PRO A 67 4.16 14.45 -1.13
N ASN A 68 5.31 14.31 -1.79
CA ASN A 68 6.18 13.15 -1.65
C ASN A 68 6.87 13.09 -0.28
N GLY A 69 7.37 14.21 0.24
CA GLY A 69 7.90 14.27 1.59
C GLY A 69 6.80 14.12 2.64
N ALA A 70 5.58 14.60 2.39
CA ALA A 70 4.43 14.31 3.25
C ALA A 70 4.13 12.81 3.34
N LEU A 71 4.10 12.11 2.21
CA LEU A 71 3.97 10.66 2.18
C LEU A 71 5.10 9.96 2.95
N ALA A 72 6.35 10.37 2.72
CA ALA A 72 7.50 9.81 3.42
C ALA A 72 7.39 9.97 4.94
N ARG A 73 7.02 11.17 5.42
CA ARG A 73 6.79 11.43 6.86
C ARG A 73 5.67 10.57 7.41
N ALA A 74 4.60 10.33 6.64
CA ALA A 74 3.52 9.43 7.04
C ALA A 74 4.02 7.98 7.16
N CYS A 75 4.76 7.48 6.18
CA CYS A 75 5.34 6.13 6.20
C CYS A 75 6.27 5.93 7.40
N HIS A 76 7.25 6.82 7.60
CA HIS A 76 8.20 6.76 8.72
C HIS A 76 7.52 6.77 10.10
N ARG A 77 6.39 7.47 10.22
CA ARG A 77 5.61 7.49 11.46
C ARG A 77 4.74 6.25 11.65
N LEU A 78 4.09 5.78 10.59
CA LEU A 78 3.05 4.74 10.67
C LEU A 78 3.62 3.33 10.63
N ILE A 79 4.69 3.08 9.89
CA ILE A 79 5.27 1.75 9.72
C ILE A 79 5.72 1.15 11.06
N PRO A 80 6.52 1.83 11.91
CA PRO A 80 6.90 1.29 13.21
C PRO A 80 5.70 1.05 14.13
N ALA A 81 4.71 1.94 14.10
CA ALA A 81 3.51 1.81 14.92
C ALA A 81 2.64 0.60 14.51
N ILE A 82 2.50 0.35 13.22
CA ILE A 82 1.76 -0.81 12.69
C ILE A 82 2.55 -2.10 12.95
N ALA A 83 3.88 -2.07 12.76
CA ALA A 83 4.75 -3.21 13.06
C ALA A 83 4.60 -3.65 14.53
N ALA A 84 4.70 -2.70 15.46
CA ALA A 84 4.52 -2.95 16.88
C ALA A 84 3.13 -3.50 17.23
N ALA A 85 2.07 -2.97 16.61
CA ALA A 85 0.69 -3.36 16.91
C ALA A 85 0.25 -4.70 16.27
N SER A 86 0.94 -5.16 15.22
CA SER A 86 0.52 -6.34 14.44
C SER A 86 1.52 -7.49 14.46
N GLY A 87 2.78 -7.25 14.84
CA GLY A 87 3.87 -8.19 14.67
C GLY A 87 4.35 -8.36 13.22
N ALA A 88 3.90 -7.50 12.29
CA ALA A 88 4.49 -7.42 10.96
C ALA A 88 5.91 -6.83 11.03
N THR A 89 6.79 -7.22 10.10
CA THR A 89 8.12 -6.61 10.01
C THR A 89 8.05 -5.29 9.28
N GLU A 90 8.82 -4.29 9.69
CA GLU A 90 8.89 -2.99 9.00
C GLU A 90 9.27 -3.15 7.54
N TRP A 91 10.21 -4.06 7.22
CA TRP A 91 10.58 -4.38 5.83
C TRP A 91 9.38 -4.81 4.97
N SER A 92 8.48 -5.63 5.52
CA SER A 92 7.28 -6.05 4.80
C SER A 92 6.31 -4.89 4.56
N LEU A 93 6.24 -3.94 5.50
CA LEU A 93 5.41 -2.74 5.39
C LEU A 93 6.01 -1.73 4.39
N TRP A 94 7.33 -1.55 4.37
CA TRP A 94 8.02 -0.75 3.35
C TRP A 94 7.82 -1.33 1.94
N ALA A 95 7.92 -2.65 1.76
CA ALA A 95 7.62 -3.27 0.47
C ALA A 95 6.17 -3.02 0.01
N ILE A 96 5.21 -2.97 0.94
CA ILE A 96 3.81 -2.62 0.63
C ILE A 96 3.69 -1.14 0.24
N ALA A 97 4.35 -0.24 0.97
CA ALA A 97 4.37 1.18 0.65
C ALA A 97 4.96 1.44 -0.74
N THR A 98 6.06 0.79 -1.09
CA THR A 98 6.66 0.82 -2.43
C THR A 98 5.65 0.39 -3.50
N ASP A 99 4.97 -0.74 -3.31
CA ASP A 99 3.98 -1.22 -4.28
C ASP A 99 2.77 -0.27 -4.40
N SER A 100 2.37 0.39 -3.29
CA SER A 100 1.32 1.41 -3.30
C SER A 100 1.75 2.65 -4.07
N ILE A 101 2.97 3.13 -3.88
CA ILE A 101 3.58 4.25 -4.63
C ILE A 101 3.61 3.92 -6.12
N ALA A 102 4.17 2.76 -6.48
CA ALA A 102 4.24 2.31 -7.86
C ALA A 102 2.84 2.19 -8.50
N SER A 103 1.84 1.75 -7.74
CA SER A 103 0.46 1.64 -8.25
C SER A 103 -0.18 3.01 -8.47
N ALA A 104 0.06 3.99 -7.58
CA ALA A 104 -0.45 5.35 -7.74
C ALA A 104 0.23 6.06 -8.92
N ALA A 105 1.52 5.81 -9.15
CA ALA A 105 2.30 6.39 -10.23
C ALA A 105 1.83 5.94 -11.63
N LEU A 106 1.10 4.83 -11.77
CA LEU A 106 0.55 4.38 -13.06
C LEU A 106 -0.37 5.42 -13.75
N GLY A 107 -0.87 6.41 -13.02
CA GLY A 107 -1.66 7.51 -13.59
C GLY A 107 -0.84 8.67 -14.17
N ALA A 108 0.48 8.67 -14.00
CA ALA A 108 1.37 9.70 -14.54
C ALA A 108 1.79 9.37 -15.99
N ASP A 109 2.25 10.38 -16.73
CA ASP A 109 2.81 10.20 -18.08
C ASP A 109 4.06 9.31 -18.08
N ASP A 110 4.88 9.41 -17.03
CA ASP A 110 6.02 8.53 -16.76
C ASP A 110 5.90 7.89 -15.36
N PRO A 111 5.25 6.72 -15.26
CA PRO A 111 5.05 6.03 -13.99
C PRO A 111 6.34 5.64 -13.28
N VAL A 112 7.41 5.36 -14.01
CA VAL A 112 8.69 4.90 -13.43
C VAL A 112 9.36 6.07 -12.73
N THR A 113 9.52 7.20 -13.44
CA THR A 113 10.11 8.41 -12.88
C THR A 113 9.29 8.94 -11.70
N ALA A 114 7.96 8.97 -11.81
CA ALA A 114 7.09 9.41 -10.73
C ALA A 114 7.19 8.54 -9.47
N ALA A 115 7.30 7.22 -9.62
CA ALA A 115 7.52 6.31 -8.50
C ALA A 115 8.90 6.51 -7.86
N ASP A 116 9.95 6.65 -8.68
CA ASP A 116 11.32 6.86 -8.20
C ASP A 116 11.48 8.19 -7.44
N ASP A 117 10.81 9.25 -7.88
CA ASP A 117 10.75 10.54 -7.17
C ASP A 117 10.15 10.39 -5.76
N ALA A 118 9.01 9.70 -5.66
CA ALA A 118 8.34 9.46 -4.38
C ALA A 118 9.15 8.53 -3.46
N LEU A 119 9.79 7.50 -4.02
CA LEU A 119 10.65 6.58 -3.26
C LEU A 119 11.93 7.25 -2.76
N ARG A 120 12.51 8.17 -3.54
CA ARG A 120 13.66 8.97 -3.10
C ARG A 120 13.36 9.78 -1.84
N ALA A 121 12.14 10.30 -1.71
CA ALA A 121 11.71 10.99 -0.48
C ALA A 121 11.59 10.03 0.73
N CYS A 122 11.28 8.75 0.49
CA CYS A 122 11.14 7.75 1.54
C CYS A 122 12.48 7.30 2.14
N GLY A 123 13.57 7.32 1.37
CA GLY A 123 14.90 6.89 1.83
C GLY A 123 15.24 5.44 1.50
N SER A 124 16.32 4.93 2.10
CA SER A 124 16.89 3.60 1.79
C SER A 124 16.08 2.43 2.36
N GLU A 125 15.11 2.71 3.22
CA GLU A 125 14.19 1.75 3.80
C GLU A 125 13.19 1.22 2.77
N ALA A 126 12.82 2.04 1.79
CA ALA A 126 11.90 1.66 0.73
C ALA A 126 12.65 0.90 -0.39
N PRO A 127 12.27 -0.36 -0.70
CA PRO A 127 12.85 -1.04 -1.84
C PRO A 127 12.44 -0.37 -3.16
N ALA A 128 13.21 -0.63 -4.22
CA ALA A 128 12.92 -0.14 -5.56
C ALA A 128 11.58 -0.67 -6.10
N ALA A 129 10.81 0.21 -6.76
CA ALA A 129 9.62 -0.18 -7.50
C ALA A 129 9.98 -1.09 -8.68
N ARG A 130 9.01 -1.92 -9.09
CA ARG A 130 9.20 -2.86 -10.20
C ARG A 130 7.98 -2.81 -11.09
N PHE A 131 8.22 -2.66 -12.38
CA PHE A 131 7.21 -2.60 -13.42
C PHE A 131 7.47 -3.70 -14.46
N ASP A 132 6.39 -4.17 -15.09
CA ASP A 132 6.43 -5.02 -16.28
C ASP A 132 5.67 -4.32 -17.41
N GLU A 133 6.11 -4.49 -18.65
CA GLU A 133 5.33 -4.12 -19.84
C GLU A 133 4.49 -5.30 -20.31
N VAL A 134 3.18 -5.09 -20.46
CA VAL A 134 2.25 -6.13 -20.92
C VAL A 134 1.65 -5.71 -22.26
N PRO A 135 1.86 -6.50 -23.34
CA PRO A 135 1.26 -6.22 -24.65
C PRO A 135 -0.26 -6.04 -24.56
N GLY A 136 -0.78 -4.97 -25.17
CA GLY A 136 -2.22 -4.66 -25.16
C GLY A 136 -2.75 -4.01 -23.87
N ARG A 137 -1.92 -3.91 -22.83
CA ARG A 137 -2.30 -3.35 -21.53
C ARG A 137 -1.41 -2.20 -21.06
N GLY A 138 -0.14 -2.20 -21.47
CA GLY A 138 0.87 -1.22 -21.06
C GLY A 138 1.55 -1.59 -19.75
N THR A 139 2.11 -0.57 -19.09
CA THR A 139 2.87 -0.71 -17.85
C THR A 139 1.99 -1.22 -16.70
N VAL A 140 2.47 -2.25 -16.00
CA VAL A 140 1.83 -2.77 -14.78
C VAL A 140 2.84 -2.90 -13.65
N VAL A 141 2.37 -2.77 -12.41
CA VAL A 141 3.22 -3.01 -11.24
C VAL A 141 3.50 -4.50 -11.04
N ARG A 142 4.78 -4.84 -10.87
CA ARG A 142 5.26 -6.16 -10.46
C ARG A 142 5.52 -6.19 -8.95
N ARG A 143 4.44 -6.36 -8.20
CA ARG A 143 4.44 -6.26 -6.73
C ARG A 143 5.54 -7.08 -6.05
N GLY A 144 6.32 -6.41 -5.20
CA GLY A 144 7.32 -7.00 -4.30
C GLY A 144 6.76 -7.51 -2.98
N SER A 145 5.55 -7.06 -2.63
CA SER A 145 4.90 -7.38 -1.36
C SER A 145 3.71 -8.33 -1.52
N CYS A 146 3.40 -9.05 -0.44
CA CYS A 146 2.18 -9.84 -0.33
C CYS A 146 1.23 -9.17 0.68
N CYS A 147 0.05 -8.73 0.23
CA CYS A 147 -0.97 -8.17 1.12
C CYS A 147 -1.74 -9.22 1.93
N LEU A 148 -1.48 -10.52 1.74
CA LEU A 148 -2.13 -11.62 2.48
C LEU A 148 -3.67 -11.69 2.37
N LEU A 149 -4.29 -10.90 1.49
CA LEU A 149 -5.73 -10.82 1.30
C LEU A 149 -6.39 -12.20 1.12
N TYR A 150 -5.71 -13.11 0.40
CA TYR A 150 -6.21 -14.46 0.11
C TYR A 150 -6.32 -15.37 1.36
N LEU A 151 -5.79 -14.96 2.51
CA LEU A 151 -5.96 -15.69 3.78
C LEU A 151 -7.28 -15.35 4.48
N CYS A 152 -7.98 -14.29 4.05
CA CYS A 152 -9.25 -13.89 4.65
C CYS A 152 -10.43 -14.62 3.98
N PRO A 153 -11.47 -15.02 4.73
CA PRO A 153 -12.63 -15.69 4.19
C PRO A 153 -13.29 -14.91 3.04
N GLY A 154 -13.61 -15.60 1.95
CA GLY A 154 -14.30 -15.02 0.79
C GLY A 154 -13.44 -14.10 -0.08
N MET A 155 -12.16 -13.92 0.23
CA MET A 155 -11.28 -13.04 -0.54
C MET A 155 -10.35 -13.82 -1.48
N SER A 156 -10.09 -13.26 -2.66
CA SER A 156 -9.29 -13.92 -3.71
C SER A 156 -7.97 -13.18 -3.99
N LYS A 157 -7.02 -13.88 -4.63
CA LYS A 157 -5.76 -13.28 -5.08
C LYS A 157 -6.05 -12.18 -6.11
N CYS A 158 -5.59 -10.97 -5.84
CA CYS A 158 -5.65 -9.87 -6.81
C CYS A 158 -4.74 -10.14 -8.01
N LEU A 159 -4.95 -9.40 -9.10
CA LEU A 159 -4.20 -9.53 -10.34
C LEU A 159 -2.68 -9.41 -10.15
N SER A 160 -2.23 -8.55 -9.25
CA SER A 160 -0.81 -8.32 -8.99
C SER A 160 -0.25 -9.15 -7.83
N CYS A 161 -0.99 -10.16 -7.35
CA CYS A 161 -0.55 -10.97 -6.22
C CYS A 161 0.72 -11.78 -6.56
N PRO A 162 1.82 -11.68 -5.78
CA PRO A 162 3.06 -12.44 -6.04
C PRO A 162 2.94 -13.93 -5.69
N ARG A 163 1.78 -14.37 -5.18
CA ARG A 163 1.46 -15.77 -4.88
C ARG A 163 0.69 -16.48 -5.99
N GLN A 164 0.51 -15.83 -7.15
CA GLN A 164 0.06 -16.49 -8.37
C GLN A 164 1.22 -17.24 -9.00
N THR A 165 0.94 -18.35 -9.70
CA THR A 165 1.94 -18.96 -10.57
C THR A 165 2.25 -18.03 -11.74
N PRO A 166 3.42 -18.14 -12.39
CA PRO A 166 3.73 -17.35 -13.58
C PRO A 166 2.68 -17.51 -14.70
N ASP A 167 2.16 -18.72 -14.91
CA ASP A 167 1.11 -19.00 -15.89
C ASP A 167 -0.22 -18.35 -15.54
N GLU A 168 -0.68 -18.47 -14.28
CA GLU A 168 -1.90 -17.81 -13.79
C GLU A 168 -1.80 -16.29 -13.99
N ARG A 169 -0.65 -15.69 -13.64
CA ARG A 169 -0.41 -14.26 -13.81
C ARG A 169 -0.44 -13.85 -15.29
N ARG A 170 0.22 -14.61 -16.17
CA ARG A 170 0.19 -14.33 -17.62
C ARG A 170 -1.24 -14.38 -18.16
N ALA A 171 -1.99 -15.43 -17.83
CA ALA A 171 -3.37 -15.60 -18.30
C ALA A 171 -4.32 -14.50 -17.84
N ARG A 172 -4.07 -13.90 -16.66
CA ARG A 172 -4.88 -12.79 -16.13
C ARG A 172 -4.43 -11.40 -16.61
N LEU A 173 -3.21 -11.30 -17.15
CA LEU A 173 -2.66 -10.06 -17.69
C LEU A 173 -2.91 -9.89 -19.19
N ALA A 174 -3.02 -11.01 -19.92
CA ALA A 174 -3.49 -11.07 -21.30
C ALA A 174 -4.94 -10.59 -21.42
#